data_AF-A0A357R0C9-F1
#
_entry.id   AF-A0A357R0C9-F1
#
_cell.length_a   1.000
_cell.length_b   1.000
_cell.length_c   1.000
_cell.angle_alpha   90.00
_cell.angle_beta   90.00
_cell.angle_gamma   90.00
#
_symmetry.space_group_name_H-M   'P 1'
#
loop_
_entity.id
_entity.type
_entity.pdbx_description
1 polymer ?
#
loop_
_entity_poly.entity_id
_entity_poly.type
_entity_poly.pdbx_seq_one_letter_code
_entity_poly.pdbx_strand_id
1 'polypeptide(L)'
;MTRFIVINEQSIPVHITHAHRKSIQLRVKDSILWVRAPQKMSDRWIMDFIETKKSWISKQLIKTEKVYISAKEGWLILFNQKVMIGNDSVQTVLTRAYPTFMEMIESQCLTYADRLNVTITSIQIKSMKRSWGRAHASGKLVFATRLIHTDPRFIEAVCVHEVVHLVFMNHSSDFKKTCIRLCPQYLEWIKLET
;
A
#
# COMPACT_ATOMS: atom_id res chain seq x y z
N MET A 1 7.66 8.74 -26.54
CA MET A 1 8.19 7.38 -26.83
C MET A 1 8.44 6.68 -25.50
N THR A 2 8.11 5.39 -25.37
CA THR A 2 8.37 4.61 -24.13
C THR A 2 9.76 4.00 -24.22
N ARG A 3 10.62 4.31 -23.25
CA ARG A 3 11.96 3.74 -23.10
C ARG A 3 12.01 2.90 -21.82
N PHE A 4 13.12 2.20 -21.60
CA PHE A 4 13.33 1.42 -20.39
C PHE A 4 14.70 1.72 -19.79
N ILE A 5 14.80 1.67 -18.47
CA ILE A 5 16.07 1.71 -17.74
C ILE A 5 16.13 0.51 -16.79
N VAL A 6 17.33 -0.01 -16.56
CA VAL A 6 17.55 -1.07 -15.58
C VAL A 6 18.04 -0.45 -14.28
N ILE A 7 17.28 -0.69 -13.20
CA ILE A 7 17.63 -0.29 -11.84
C ILE A 7 17.40 -1.50 -10.94
N ASN A 8 18.43 -1.95 -10.21
CA ASN A 8 18.37 -3.12 -9.32
C ASN A 8 17.80 -4.36 -10.02
N GLU A 9 18.26 -4.65 -11.24
CA GLU A 9 17.80 -5.78 -12.07
C GLU A 9 16.33 -5.74 -12.50
N GLN A 10 15.61 -4.64 -12.20
CA GLN A 10 14.25 -4.39 -12.66
C GLN A 10 14.26 -3.45 -13.87
N SER A 11 13.48 -3.80 -14.90
CA SER A 11 13.23 -2.93 -16.05
C SER A 11 12.12 -1.93 -15.70
N ILE A 12 12.47 -0.65 -15.64
CA ILE A 12 11.56 0.44 -15.30
C ILE A 12 11.14 1.16 -16.59
N PRO A 13 9.84 1.23 -16.92
CA PRO A 13 9.37 2.01 -18.05
C PRO A 13 9.56 3.50 -17.80
N VAL A 14 10.04 4.19 -18.84
CA VAL A 14 10.29 5.63 -18.86
C VAL A 14 9.38 6.26 -19.90
N HIS A 15 8.48 7.14 -19.45
CA HIS A 15 7.65 7.95 -20.31
C HIS A 15 8.21 9.36 -20.44
N ILE A 16 8.74 9.66 -21.63
CA ILE A 16 9.30 10.97 -21.95
C ILE A 16 8.25 11.82 -22.67
N THR A 17 8.01 13.02 -22.14
CA THR A 17 7.16 14.05 -22.75
C THR A 17 7.94 15.35 -22.87
N HIS A 18 7.87 16.01 -24.03
CA HIS A 18 8.48 17.33 -24.23
C HIS A 18 7.47 18.44 -23.97
N ALA A 19 7.91 19.50 -23.28
CA ALA A 19 7.07 20.65 -22.94
C ALA A 19 7.88 21.96 -22.93
N HIS A 20 7.19 23.10 -23.02
CA HIS A 20 7.79 24.43 -22.82
C HIS A 20 8.20 24.61 -21.36
N ARG A 21 9.46 24.33 -21.05
CA ARG A 21 10.02 24.47 -19.70
C ARG A 21 11.53 24.57 -19.70
N LYS A 22 12.08 25.16 -18.63
CA LYS A 22 13.52 25.44 -18.47
C LYS A 22 14.33 24.31 -17.83
N SER A 23 13.69 23.35 -17.17
CA SER A 23 14.35 22.24 -16.44
C SER A 23 13.74 20.89 -16.79
N ILE A 24 14.40 19.79 -16.40
CA ILE A 24 13.82 18.43 -16.42
C ILE A 24 13.07 18.14 -15.13
N GLN A 25 12.04 17.29 -15.16
CA GLN A 25 11.29 16.85 -13.97
C GLN A 25 11.18 15.34 -14.07
N LEU A 26 11.54 14.69 -12.98
CA LEU A 26 11.41 13.26 -12.79
C LEU A 26 10.32 13.02 -11.76
N ARG A 27 9.45 12.05 -12.03
CA ARG A 27 8.44 11.59 -11.07
C ARG A 27 8.29 10.08 -11.17
N VAL A 28 8.46 9.39 -10.05
CA VAL A 28 8.18 7.96 -9.95
C VAL A 28 6.76 7.77 -9.44
N LYS A 29 5.94 6.99 -10.14
CA LYS A 29 4.56 6.68 -9.75
C LYS A 29 4.08 5.38 -10.39
N ASP A 30 3.45 4.50 -9.61
CA ASP A 30 2.94 3.19 -10.09
C ASP A 30 4.04 2.40 -10.84
N SER A 31 5.25 2.30 -10.28
CA SER A 31 6.44 1.69 -10.92
C SER A 31 6.91 2.32 -12.25
N ILE A 32 6.38 3.49 -12.65
CA ILE A 32 6.76 4.18 -13.89
C ILE A 32 7.58 5.43 -13.59
N LEU A 33 8.66 5.64 -14.35
CA LEU A 33 9.40 6.91 -14.36
C LEU A 33 8.80 7.86 -15.41
N TRP A 34 8.14 8.91 -14.94
CA TRP A 34 7.65 10.00 -15.76
C TRP A 34 8.72 11.07 -15.89
N VAL A 35 9.07 11.38 -17.14
CA VAL A 35 10.05 12.39 -17.50
C VAL A 35 9.36 13.46 -18.32
N ARG A 36 9.31 14.67 -17.78
CA ARG A 36 8.93 15.84 -18.55
C ARG A 36 10.21 16.59 -18.89
N ALA A 37 10.49 16.84 -20.16
CA ALA A 37 11.73 17.44 -20.63
C ALA A 37 11.49 18.74 -21.41
N PRO A 38 12.46 19.68 -21.44
CA PRO A 38 12.44 20.80 -22.38
C PRO A 38 12.37 20.34 -23.84
N GLN A 39 11.69 21.10 -24.70
CA GLN A 39 11.52 20.76 -26.13
C GLN A 39 12.84 20.56 -26.89
N LYS A 40 13.89 21.31 -26.55
CA LYS A 40 15.17 21.27 -27.28
C LYS A 40 16.13 20.17 -26.78
N MET A 41 15.78 19.43 -25.73
CA MET A 41 16.65 18.36 -25.22
C MET A 41 16.45 17.09 -26.03
N SER A 42 17.53 16.37 -26.31
CA SER A 42 17.48 15.09 -27.00
C SER A 42 17.17 13.95 -26.03
N ASP A 43 16.52 12.89 -26.54
CA ASP A 43 16.31 11.63 -25.82
C ASP A 43 17.61 11.08 -25.22
N ARG A 44 18.72 11.15 -25.97
CA ARG A 44 20.03 10.65 -25.52
C ARG A 44 20.51 11.37 -24.26
N TRP A 45 20.51 12.70 -24.28
CA TRP A 45 20.91 13.48 -23.12
C TRP A 45 19.99 13.23 -21.92
N ILE A 46 18.68 13.08 -22.17
CA ILE A 46 17.69 12.76 -21.12
C ILE A 46 18.02 11.41 -20.47
N MET A 47 18.39 10.40 -21.26
CA MET A 47 18.77 9.09 -20.74
C MET A 47 20.09 9.14 -19.96
N ASP A 48 21.09 9.87 -20.45
CA ASP A 48 22.36 10.08 -19.72
C ASP A 48 22.11 10.80 -18.39
N PHE A 49 21.22 11.81 -18.37
CA PHE A 49 20.82 12.48 -17.14
C PHE A 49 20.10 11.54 -16.17
N ILE A 50 19.21 10.69 -16.66
CA ILE A 50 18.52 9.67 -15.85
C ILE A 50 19.52 8.70 -15.21
N GLU A 51 20.57 8.32 -15.95
CA GLU A 51 21.68 7.50 -15.44
C GLU A 51 22.32 8.13 -14.20
N THR A 52 22.62 9.43 -14.24
CA THR A 52 23.16 10.18 -13.08
C THR A 52 22.22 10.20 -11.87
N LYS A 53 20.93 9.94 -12.07
CA LYS A 53 19.89 9.94 -11.04
C LYS A 53 19.46 8.54 -10.62
N LYS A 54 20.08 7.45 -11.10
CA LYS A 54 19.70 6.06 -10.75
C LYS A 54 19.58 5.81 -9.26
N SER A 55 20.53 6.25 -8.44
CA SER A 55 20.46 6.07 -6.99
C SER A 55 19.29 6.83 -6.35
N TRP A 56 18.93 7.99 -6.89
CA TRP A 56 17.75 8.74 -6.46
C TRP A 56 16.46 8.06 -6.92
N ILE A 57 16.38 7.59 -8.18
CA ILE A 57 15.22 6.89 -8.74
C ILE A 57 14.97 5.58 -7.99
N SER A 58 16.02 4.80 -7.71
CA SER A 58 15.97 3.60 -6.87
C SER A 58 15.40 3.91 -5.48
N LYS A 59 15.91 4.96 -4.82
CA LYS A 59 15.36 5.43 -3.53
C LYS A 59 13.91 5.89 -3.64
N GLN A 60 13.50 6.51 -4.76
CA GLN A 60 12.11 6.89 -4.98
C GLN A 60 11.22 5.67 -5.20
N LEU A 61 11.64 4.67 -5.98
CA LEU A 61 10.90 3.41 -6.16
C LEU A 61 10.68 2.73 -4.79
N ILE A 62 11.73 2.65 -3.97
CA ILE A 62 11.66 2.11 -2.60
C ILE A 62 10.76 2.95 -1.68
N LYS A 63 10.76 4.28 -1.83
CA LYS A 63 9.89 5.19 -1.05
C LYS A 63 8.44 5.18 -1.50
N THR A 64 8.16 4.85 -2.75
CA THR A 64 6.80 4.90 -3.33
C THR A 64 6.11 3.53 -3.32
N GLU A 65 6.88 2.44 -3.24
CA GLU A 65 6.38 1.07 -3.14
C GLU A 65 7.10 0.37 -1.99
N LYS A 66 6.36 0.03 -0.93
CA LYS A 66 6.79 -1.02 -0.01
C LYS A 66 6.98 -2.28 -0.84
N VAL A 67 8.24 -2.70 -1.03
CA VAL A 67 8.57 -3.86 -1.85
C VAL A 67 8.14 -5.11 -1.09
N TYR A 68 6.96 -5.61 -1.41
CA TYR A 68 6.40 -6.80 -0.76
C TYR A 68 6.83 -8.10 -1.43
N ILE A 69 7.53 -8.06 -2.55
CA ILE A 69 7.92 -9.25 -3.32
C ILE A 69 9.32 -8.99 -3.89
N SER A 70 10.22 -9.96 -3.77
CA SER A 70 11.50 -9.99 -4.48
C SER A 70 11.49 -11.13 -5.50
N ALA A 71 11.46 -10.77 -6.78
CA ALA A 71 11.54 -11.74 -7.88
C ALA A 71 12.92 -12.41 -7.97
N LYS A 72 13.98 -11.68 -7.59
CA LYS A 72 15.37 -12.17 -7.60
C LYS A 72 15.62 -13.20 -6.50
N GLU A 73 15.12 -12.92 -5.30
CA GLU A 73 15.39 -13.73 -4.12
C GLU A 73 14.24 -14.71 -3.80
N GLY A 74 13.17 -14.72 -4.59
CA GLY A 74 12.09 -15.70 -4.49
C GLY A 74 11.31 -15.63 -3.19
N TRP A 75 11.01 -14.43 -2.67
CA TRP A 75 10.20 -14.24 -1.46
C TRP A 75 9.18 -13.13 -1.60
N LEU A 76 8.19 -13.14 -0.72
CA LEU A 76 7.24 -12.07 -0.49
C LEU A 76 7.05 -11.78 1.00
N ILE A 77 6.58 -10.60 1.34
CA ILE A 77 6.16 -10.25 2.69
C ILE A 77 4.70 -10.66 2.86
N LEU A 78 4.41 -11.45 3.89
CA LEU A 78 3.06 -11.67 4.40
C LEU A 78 3.07 -11.34 5.87
N PHE A 79 2.12 -10.52 6.32
CA PHE A 79 1.98 -10.18 7.73
C PHE A 79 3.29 -9.62 8.35
N ASN A 80 4.00 -8.76 7.61
CA ASN A 80 5.32 -8.23 7.97
C ASN A 80 6.41 -9.30 8.20
N GLN A 81 6.24 -10.50 7.64
CA GLN A 81 7.21 -11.60 7.67
C GLN A 81 7.63 -11.98 6.26
N LYS A 82 8.92 -12.28 6.08
CA LYS A 82 9.46 -12.79 4.81
C LYS A 82 9.07 -14.25 4.65
N VAL A 83 8.32 -14.55 3.60
CA VAL A 83 7.87 -15.88 3.21
C VAL A 83 8.53 -16.25 1.88
N MET A 84 9.19 -17.41 1.84
CA MET A 84 9.79 -17.92 0.61
C MET A 84 8.70 -18.43 -0.32
N ILE A 85 8.78 -18.07 -1.60
CA ILE A 85 7.87 -18.52 -2.65
C ILE A 85 8.21 -19.96 -3.06
N GLY A 86 9.50 -20.32 -3.06
CA GLY A 86 9.94 -21.65 -3.49
C GLY A 86 9.60 -21.93 -4.95
N ASN A 87 9.01 -23.10 -5.22
CA ASN A 87 8.57 -23.50 -6.56
C ASN A 87 7.17 -23.00 -6.93
N ASP A 88 6.46 -22.34 -6.01
CA ASP A 88 5.12 -21.82 -6.26
C ASP A 88 5.17 -20.50 -7.04
N SER A 89 4.00 -20.05 -7.51
CA SER A 89 3.84 -18.67 -7.98
C SER A 89 3.49 -17.74 -6.81
N VAL A 90 3.79 -16.45 -6.93
CA VAL A 90 3.30 -15.41 -5.99
C VAL A 90 1.78 -15.53 -5.77
N GLN A 91 1.02 -15.74 -6.84
CA GLN A 91 -0.43 -15.86 -6.78
C GLN A 91 -0.83 -17.09 -5.94
N THR A 92 -0.15 -18.21 -6.10
CA THR A 92 -0.40 -19.42 -5.31
C THR A 92 -0.19 -19.16 -3.82
N VAL A 93 0.92 -18.50 -3.46
CA VAL A 93 1.23 -18.20 -2.05
C VAL A 93 0.22 -17.21 -1.46
N LEU A 94 -0.17 -16.17 -2.22
CA LEU A 94 -1.21 -15.23 -1.81
C LEU A 94 -2.58 -15.90 -1.64
N THR A 95 -2.97 -16.78 -2.58
CA THR A 95 -4.22 -17.54 -2.49
C THR A 95 -4.25 -18.42 -1.24
N ARG A 96 -3.12 -19.02 -0.84
CA ARG A 96 -3.04 -19.81 0.41
C ARG A 96 -3.10 -18.95 1.67
N ALA A 97 -2.54 -17.74 1.64
CA ALA A 97 -2.57 -16.82 2.77
C ALA A 97 -3.90 -16.07 2.93
N TYR A 98 -4.70 -16.00 1.86
CA TYR A 98 -5.92 -15.19 1.84
C TYR A 98 -7.00 -15.64 2.85
N PRO A 99 -7.29 -16.94 3.08
CA PRO A 99 -8.24 -17.36 4.11
C PRO A 99 -7.84 -16.89 5.51
N THR A 100 -6.58 -17.04 5.89
CA THR A 100 -6.06 -16.56 7.18
C THR A 100 -6.16 -15.03 7.28
N PHE A 101 -5.88 -14.32 6.19
CA PHE A 101 -6.04 -12.87 6.15
C PHE A 101 -7.50 -12.44 6.34
N MET A 102 -8.45 -13.13 5.68
CA MET A 102 -9.87 -12.85 5.80
C MET A 102 -10.37 -13.14 7.21
N GLU A 103 -10.07 -14.33 7.75
CA GLU A 103 -10.46 -14.74 9.10
C GLU A 103 -9.93 -13.77 10.16
N MET A 104 -8.67 -13.31 10.01
CA MET A 104 -8.08 -12.31 10.89
C MET A 104 -8.84 -10.98 10.84
N ILE A 105 -9.22 -10.49 9.65
CA ILE A 105 -10.02 -9.26 9.55
C ILE A 105 -11.41 -9.46 10.14
N GLU A 106 -12.09 -10.56 9.81
CA GLU A 106 -13.46 -10.84 10.24
C GLU A 106 -13.53 -10.99 11.76
N SER A 107 -12.68 -11.82 12.35
CA SER A 107 -12.64 -12.07 13.79
C SER A 107 -12.44 -10.78 14.59
N GLN A 108 -11.51 -9.93 14.15
CA GLN A 108 -11.26 -8.65 14.80
C GLN A 108 -12.43 -7.69 14.64
N CYS A 109 -12.96 -7.54 13.42
CA CYS A 109 -14.09 -6.64 13.18
C CYS A 109 -15.31 -7.06 14.01
N LEU A 110 -15.64 -8.34 14.06
CA LEU A 110 -16.76 -8.87 14.84
C LEU A 110 -16.54 -8.68 16.35
N THR A 111 -15.33 -8.94 16.85
CA THR A 111 -14.97 -8.69 18.26
C THR A 111 -15.18 -7.23 18.65
N TYR A 112 -14.75 -6.30 17.81
CA TYR A 112 -14.88 -4.87 18.10
C TYR A 112 -16.31 -4.35 17.89
N ALA A 113 -17.03 -4.92 16.93
CA ALA A 113 -18.43 -4.58 16.68
C ALA A 113 -19.33 -4.99 17.86
N ASP A 114 -19.10 -6.18 18.42
CA ASP A 114 -19.79 -6.67 19.62
C ASP A 114 -19.55 -5.74 20.83
N ARG A 115 -18.30 -5.36 21.08
CA ARG A 115 -17.93 -4.41 22.16
C ARG A 115 -18.51 -3.00 21.98
N LEU A 116 -18.90 -2.63 20.75
CA LEU A 116 -19.57 -1.37 20.45
C LEU A 116 -21.08 -1.51 20.28
N ASN A 117 -21.62 -2.72 20.34
CA ASN A 117 -23.01 -3.02 20.06
C ASN A 117 -23.47 -2.46 18.70
N VAL A 118 -22.66 -2.68 17.65
CA VAL A 118 -22.97 -2.29 16.26
C VAL A 118 -23.02 -3.51 15.35
N THR A 119 -23.83 -3.43 14.29
CA THR A 119 -23.98 -4.52 13.33
C THR A 119 -23.14 -4.28 12.09
N ILE A 120 -22.34 -5.28 11.71
CA ILE A 120 -21.66 -5.33 10.42
C ILE A 120 -22.55 -6.09 9.44
N THR A 121 -22.86 -5.48 8.30
CA THR A 121 -23.68 -6.11 7.25
C THR A 121 -22.84 -6.85 6.22
N SER A 122 -21.60 -6.42 5.99
CA SER A 122 -20.65 -7.14 5.13
C SER A 122 -19.21 -6.67 5.36
N ILE A 123 -18.27 -7.59 5.20
CA ILE A 123 -16.84 -7.33 5.14
C ILE A 123 -16.34 -7.70 3.75
N GLN A 124 -15.62 -6.79 3.10
CA GLN A 124 -15.07 -7.01 1.76
C GLN A 124 -13.60 -6.64 1.72
N ILE A 125 -12.80 -7.45 1.02
CA ILE A 125 -11.42 -7.11 0.68
C ILE A 125 -11.39 -6.68 -0.78
N LYS A 126 -10.83 -5.50 -1.08
CA LYS A 126 -10.76 -4.93 -2.43
C LYS A 126 -9.42 -4.28 -2.72
N SER A 127 -9.07 -4.20 -4.01
CA SER A 127 -7.92 -3.41 -4.45
C SER A 127 -8.20 -1.92 -4.23
N MET A 128 -7.43 -1.29 -3.33
CA MET A 128 -7.58 0.11 -2.93
C MET A 128 -6.21 0.79 -2.86
N LYS A 129 -6.08 1.93 -3.55
CA LYS A 129 -4.80 2.66 -3.68
C LYS A 129 -4.60 3.76 -2.64
N ARG A 130 -5.68 4.37 -2.13
CA ARG A 130 -5.62 5.63 -1.35
C ARG A 130 -5.92 5.50 0.14
N SER A 131 -6.53 4.40 0.57
CA SER A 131 -6.83 4.14 1.98
C SER A 131 -6.61 2.67 2.32
N TRP A 132 -6.54 2.38 3.61
CA TRP A 132 -6.37 1.01 4.14
C TRP A 132 -7.72 0.34 4.41
N GLY A 133 -8.74 1.11 4.78
CA GLY A 133 -10.12 0.67 4.84
C GLY A 133 -11.09 1.80 4.48
N ARG A 134 -12.39 1.45 4.49
CA ARG A 134 -13.56 2.34 4.45
C ARG A 134 -14.73 1.68 5.17
N ALA A 135 -15.46 2.46 5.95
CA ALA A 135 -16.75 2.10 6.51
C ALA A 135 -17.88 2.89 5.85
N HIS A 136 -19.03 2.24 5.72
CA HIS A 136 -20.28 2.85 5.28
C HIS A 136 -21.29 2.81 6.41
N ALA A 137 -22.11 3.87 6.54
CA ALA A 137 -23.17 3.95 7.54
C ALA A 137 -24.16 2.76 7.51
N SER A 138 -24.25 2.03 6.39
CA SER A 138 -25.04 0.81 6.25
C SER A 138 -24.44 -0.43 6.95
N GLY A 139 -23.37 -0.30 7.73
CA GLY A 139 -22.67 -1.43 8.38
C GLY A 139 -21.69 -2.16 7.47
N LYS A 140 -21.39 -1.64 6.27
CA LYS A 140 -20.47 -2.28 5.33
C LYS A 140 -19.04 -1.80 5.55
N LEU A 141 -18.12 -2.73 5.69
CA LEU A 141 -16.68 -2.47 5.82
C LEU A 141 -15.92 -2.98 4.59
N VAL A 142 -14.96 -2.19 4.11
CA VAL A 142 -14.12 -2.54 2.96
C VAL A 142 -12.66 -2.32 3.31
N PHE A 143 -11.82 -3.35 3.15
CA PHE A 143 -10.40 -3.33 3.48
C PHE A 143 -9.54 -3.47 2.21
N ALA A 144 -8.35 -2.87 2.23
CA ALA A 144 -7.41 -2.92 1.13
C ALA A 144 -6.68 -4.27 1.08
N THR A 145 -6.62 -4.93 -0.08
CA THR A 145 -5.88 -6.19 -0.28
C THR A 145 -4.42 -6.10 0.19
N ARG A 146 -3.79 -4.94 0.02
CA ARG A 146 -2.39 -4.70 0.41
C ARG A 146 -2.11 -4.77 1.92
N LEU A 147 -3.14 -4.82 2.77
CA LEU A 147 -2.97 -5.07 4.22
C LEU A 147 -2.37 -6.45 4.49
N ILE A 148 -2.52 -7.43 3.59
CA ILE A 148 -1.93 -8.76 3.78
C ILE A 148 -0.39 -8.72 3.93
N HIS A 149 0.25 -7.63 3.50
CA HIS A 149 1.69 -7.45 3.58
C HIS A 149 2.15 -6.61 4.78
N THR A 150 1.23 -6.11 5.60
CA THR A 150 1.54 -5.21 6.72
C THR A 150 1.61 -5.95 8.05
N ASP A 151 2.10 -5.29 9.09
CA ASP A 151 2.13 -5.86 10.45
C ASP A 151 0.70 -6.23 10.93
N PRO A 152 0.48 -7.43 11.52
CA PRO A 152 -0.81 -7.80 12.09
C PRO A 152 -1.40 -6.76 13.05
N ARG A 153 -0.54 -6.08 13.83
CA ARG A 153 -0.95 -5.01 14.74
C ARG A 153 -1.52 -3.80 13.99
N PHE A 154 -0.92 -3.48 12.84
CA PHE A 154 -1.45 -2.43 11.97
C PHE A 154 -2.80 -2.83 11.38
N ILE A 155 -2.96 -4.10 10.96
CA ILE A 155 -4.22 -4.63 10.44
C ILE A 155 -5.31 -4.50 11.51
N GLU A 156 -5.00 -4.87 12.77
CA GLU A 156 -5.89 -4.71 13.92
C GLU A 156 -6.33 -3.27 14.12
N ALA A 157 -5.38 -2.34 14.12
CA ALA A 157 -5.68 -0.93 14.26
C ALA A 157 -6.59 -0.43 13.13
N VAL A 158 -6.39 -0.89 11.89
CA VAL A 158 -7.28 -0.55 10.78
C VAL A 158 -8.68 -1.15 10.98
N CYS A 159 -8.80 -2.39 11.45
CA CYS A 159 -10.10 -2.99 11.81
C CYS A 159 -10.83 -2.15 12.87
N VAL A 160 -10.16 -1.76 13.96
CA VAL A 160 -10.73 -0.87 15.00
C VAL A 160 -11.17 0.45 14.39
N HIS A 161 -10.35 1.07 13.53
CA HIS A 161 -10.66 2.34 12.88
C HIS A 161 -11.96 2.27 12.07
N GLU A 162 -12.10 1.24 11.23
CA GLU A 162 -13.28 1.08 10.38
C GLU A 162 -14.54 0.72 11.17
N VAL A 163 -14.43 -0.12 12.21
CA VAL A 163 -15.58 -0.44 13.07
C VAL A 163 -16.06 0.80 13.85
N VAL A 164 -15.15 1.61 14.39
CA VAL A 164 -15.52 2.85 15.11
C VAL A 164 -16.20 3.85 14.17
N HIS A 165 -15.86 3.83 12.87
CA HIS A 165 -16.55 4.66 11.88
C HIS A 165 -18.04 4.32 11.70
N LEU A 166 -18.51 3.14 12.14
CA LEU A 166 -19.95 2.83 12.15
C LEU A 166 -20.74 3.69 13.15
N VAL A 167 -20.06 4.28 14.13
CA VAL A 167 -20.65 5.20 15.13
C VAL A 167 -20.25 6.64 14.84
N PHE A 168 -18.99 6.87 14.49
CA PHE A 168 -18.41 8.20 14.33
C PHE A 168 -17.84 8.37 12.91
N MET A 169 -18.58 9.03 12.03
CA MET A 169 -18.15 9.24 10.63
C MET A 169 -17.02 10.26 10.46
N ASN A 170 -16.56 10.90 11.55
CA ASN A 170 -15.44 11.84 11.57
C ASN A 170 -14.38 11.42 12.59
N HIS A 171 -13.15 11.92 12.45
CA HIS A 171 -12.04 11.64 13.38
C HIS A 171 -12.05 12.58 14.61
N SER A 172 -13.23 12.80 15.19
CA SER A 172 -13.44 13.64 16.38
C SER A 172 -12.68 13.13 17.62
N SER A 173 -12.73 13.89 18.71
CA SER A 173 -12.13 13.45 19.97
C SER A 173 -12.75 12.14 20.48
N ASP A 174 -14.06 11.95 20.28
CA ASP A 174 -14.78 10.76 20.75
C ASP A 174 -14.49 9.54 19.88
N PHE A 175 -14.26 9.73 18.57
CA PHE A 175 -13.70 8.69 17.70
C PHE A 175 -12.39 8.17 18.30
N LYS A 176 -11.43 9.06 18.57
CA LYS A 176 -10.09 8.68 19.06
C LYS A 176 -10.16 7.99 20.42
N LYS A 177 -10.94 8.55 21.36
CA LYS A 177 -11.16 7.94 22.69
C LYS A 177 -11.76 6.54 22.55
N THR A 178 -12.70 6.36 21.62
CA THR A 178 -13.33 5.06 21.39
C THR A 178 -12.35 4.05 20.81
N CYS A 179 -11.52 4.43 19.84
CA CYS A 179 -10.47 3.55 19.33
C CYS A 179 -9.52 3.09 20.45
N ILE A 180 -9.06 4.00 21.31
CA ILE A 180 -8.15 3.70 22.43
C ILE A 180 -8.84 2.83 23.48
N ARG A 181 -10.11 3.08 23.77
CA ARG A 181 -10.89 2.26 24.71
C ARG A 181 -11.02 0.82 24.23
N LEU A 182 -11.21 0.60 22.93
CA LEU A 182 -11.32 -0.74 22.35
C LEU A 182 -9.97 -1.44 22.21
N CYS A 183 -8.95 -0.69 21.77
CA CYS A 183 -7.59 -1.15 21.55
C CYS A 183 -6.62 -0.12 22.17
N PRO A 184 -6.13 -0.35 23.41
CA PRO A 184 -5.28 0.61 24.11
C PRO A 184 -4.02 1.03 23.34
N GLN A 185 -3.47 0.12 22.52
CA GLN A 185 -2.29 0.35 21.69
C GLN A 185 -2.59 1.00 20.32
N TYR A 186 -3.86 1.35 20.05
CA TYR A 186 -4.32 1.85 18.75
C TYR A 186 -3.45 2.96 18.16
N LEU A 187 -3.07 3.97 18.97
CA LEU A 187 -2.30 5.13 18.50
C LEU A 187 -0.89 4.78 18.05
N GLU A 188 -0.31 3.74 18.63
CA GLU A 188 1.00 3.21 18.23
C GLU A 188 0.84 2.38 16.96
N TRP A 189 -0.12 1.45 16.98
CA TRP A 189 -0.29 0.48 15.92
C TRP A 189 -0.75 1.09 14.60
N ILE A 190 -1.63 2.10 14.62
CA ILE A 190 -2.11 2.77 13.40
C ILE A 190 -1.00 3.57 12.68
N LYS A 191 0.16 3.76 13.30
CA LYS A 191 1.30 4.48 12.73
C LYS A 191 2.39 3.59 12.14
N LEU A 192 2.30 2.27 12.34
CA LEU A 192 3.36 1.33 11.90
C LEU A 192 3.63 1.38 10.39
N GLU A 193 2.66 1.83 9.60
CA GLU A 193 2.70 1.80 8.14
C GLU A 193 2.52 3.19 7.48
N THR A 194 2.53 4.27 8.27
CA THR A 194 2.37 5.69 7.85
C THR A 194 3.63 6.51 8.08
#